data_AF-A0A8B5XGP9-F1
#
_entry.id   AF-A0A8B5XGP9-F1
#
_cell.length_a   1.000
_cell.length_b   1.000
_cell.length_c   1.000
_cell.angle_alpha   90.00
_cell.angle_beta   90.00
_cell.angle_gamma   90.00
#
_symmetry.space_group_name_H-M   'P 1'
#
loop_
_entity.id
_entity.type
_entity.pdbx_description
1 polymer ?
#
loop_
_entity_poly.entity_id
_entity_poly.type
_entity_poly.pdbx_seq_one_letter_code
_entity_poly.pdbx_strand_id
1 'polypeptide(L)' 'MKTTPPDTRELEQKIHDTPIRDLVEEYPGVMPVLNQCGIDICCGGGLTVPQAADAHQLDQSELNNQVIRIIRGEGV' A
#
# COMPACT_ATOMS: atom_id res chain seq x y z
N MET A 1 0.51 1.90 -29.71
CA MET A 1 0.14 1.53 -28.34
C MET A 1 1.28 1.90 -27.42
N LYS A 2 1.17 2.98 -26.64
CA LYS A 2 2.14 3.31 -25.59
C LYS A 2 1.54 2.78 -24.29
N THR A 3 1.98 1.62 -23.84
CA THR A 3 1.73 1.19 -22.47
C THR A 3 2.68 2.01 -21.59
N THR A 4 2.22 3.20 -21.21
CA THR A 4 2.86 3.98 -20.16
C THR A 4 2.84 3.13 -18.88
N PRO A 5 3.97 2.92 -18.19
CA PRO A 5 3.93 2.30 -16.87
C PRO A 5 3.00 3.12 -15.98
N PRO A 6 2.20 2.51 -15.07
CA PRO A 6 1.27 3.27 -14.24
C PRO A 6 2.03 4.40 -13.54
N ASP A 7 1.70 5.63 -13.92
CA ASP A 7 2.27 6.85 -13.35
C ASP A 7 2.06 6.79 -11.84
N THR A 8 3.06 7.13 -11.03
CA THR A 8 3.05 7.00 -9.55
C THR A 8 1.73 7.46 -8.91
N ARG A 9 1.09 8.49 -9.50
CA ARG A 9 -0.20 9.03 -9.11
C ARG A 9 -1.38 8.04 -9.18
N GLU A 10 -1.42 7.17 -10.18
CA GLU A 10 -2.47 6.15 -10.31
C GLU A 10 -2.35 5.10 -9.20
N LEU A 11 -1.12 4.71 -8.87
CA LEU A 11 -0.85 3.80 -7.75
C LEU A 11 -1.15 4.49 -6.42
N GLU A 12 -0.76 5.75 -6.23
CA GLU A 12 -1.10 6.56 -5.05
C GLU A 12 -2.62 6.64 -4.87
N GLN A 13 -3.36 6.91 -5.95
CA GLN A 13 -4.81 6.96 -5.88
C GLN A 13 -5.40 5.58 -5.54
N LYS A 14 -4.90 4.52 -6.17
CA LYS A 14 -5.32 3.15 -5.88
C LYS A 14 -5.12 2.78 -4.40
N ILE A 15 -3.96 3.09 -3.81
CA ILE A 15 -3.71 2.76 -2.39
C ILE A 15 -4.52 3.63 -1.40
N HIS A 16 -4.98 4.80 -1.84
CA HIS A 16 -5.85 5.69 -1.06
C HIS A 16 -7.31 5.26 -1.09
N ASP A 17 -7.79 4.74 -2.23
CA ASP A 17 -9.19 4.34 -2.44
C ASP A 17 -9.44 2.85 -2.15
N THR A 18 -8.40 2.02 -2.18
CA THR A 18 -8.53 0.56 -2.01
C THR A 18 -8.23 0.15 -0.56
N PRO A 19 -9.08 -0.68 0.08
CA PRO A 19 -8.78 -1.25 1.37
C PRO A 19 -7.50 -2.09 1.33
N ILE A 20 -6.77 -2.11 2.45
CA ILE A 20 -5.54 -2.88 2.60
C ILE A 20 -5.76 -4.36 2.32
N ARG A 21 -6.90 -4.94 2.73
CA ARG A 21 -7.24 -6.33 2.44
C ARG A 21 -7.25 -6.58 0.93
N ASP A 22 -8.01 -5.78 0.19
CA ASP A 22 -8.13 -5.90 -1.27
C ASP A 22 -6.77 -5.64 -1.97
N LEU A 23 -5.96 -4.69 -1.47
CA LEU A 23 -4.59 -4.46 -1.95
C LEU A 23 -3.67 -5.66 -1.71
N VAL A 24 -3.77 -6.34 -0.57
CA VAL A 24 -2.96 -7.52 -0.25
C VAL A 24 -3.44 -8.73 -1.04
N GLU A 25 -4.74 -8.84 -1.32
CA GLU A 25 -5.28 -9.88 -2.21
C GLU A 25 -4.76 -9.70 -3.65
N GLU A 26 -4.66 -8.47 -4.14
CA GLU A 26 -4.12 -8.19 -5.48
C GLU A 26 -2.58 -8.24 -5.52
N TYR A 27 -1.92 -7.77 -4.46
CA TYR A 27 -0.47 -7.66 -4.34
C TYR A 27 0.00 -8.27 -3.01
N PRO A 28 0.15 -9.61 -2.92
CA PRO A 28 0.52 -10.28 -1.67
C PRO A 28 1.89 -9.88 -1.11
N GLY A 29 2.77 -9.32 -1.96
CA GLY A 29 4.06 -8.76 -1.53
C GLY A 29 3.94 -7.53 -0.63
N VAL A 30 2.78 -6.86 -0.58
CA VAL A 30 2.55 -5.68 0.28
C VAL A 30 2.43 -6.08 1.75
N MET A 31 1.93 -7.30 2.02
CA MET A 31 1.71 -7.82 3.37
C MET A 31 2.96 -7.77 4.28
N PRO A 32 4.15 -8.25 3.88
CA PRO A 32 5.34 -8.18 4.73
C PRO A 32 5.73 -6.75 5.10
N VAL A 33 5.62 -5.78 4.18
CA VAL A 33 5.92 -4.37 4.45
C VAL A 33 4.94 -3.78 5.46
N LEU A 34 3.63 -4.03 5.29
CA LEU A 34 2.62 -3.60 6.24
C LEU A 34 2.85 -4.20 7.64
N ASN A 35 3.19 -5.49 7.69
CA ASN A 35 3.48 -6.17 8.95
C ASN A 35 4.75 -5.61 9.64
N GLN A 36 5.79 -5.24 8.88
CA GLN A 36 6.97 -4.55 9.42
C GLN A 36 6.63 -3.18 10.02
N CYS A 37 5.64 -2.50 9.47
CA CYS A 37 5.08 -1.25 10.01
C CYS A 37 4.08 -1.48 11.16
N GLY A 38 3.81 -2.74 11.54
CA GLY A 38 2.86 -3.09 12.59
C GLY A 38 1.39 -3.00 12.17
N ILE A 39 1.11 -2.91 10.86
CA ILE A 39 -0.24 -2.89 10.30
C ILE A 39 -0.64 -4.33 10.00
N ASP A 40 -1.59 -4.86 10.76
CA ASP A 40 -2.14 -6.21 10.56
C ASP A 40 -3.52 -6.17 9.89
N ILE A 41 -3.70 -7.00 8.88
CA ILE A 41 -4.96 -7.14 8.12
C ILE A 41 -6.13 -7.64 8.98
N CYS A 42 -5.87 -8.32 10.10
CA CYS A 42 -6.91 -8.81 11.01
C CYS A 42 -7.64 -7.68 11.75
N CYS A 43 -6.98 -6.53 11.95
CA CYS A 43 -7.56 -5.36 12.62
C CYS A 43 -7.70 -4.14 11.70
N GLY A 44 -6.95 -4.10 10.59
CA GLY A 44 -6.88 -2.95 9.66
C GLY A 44 -7.28 -3.25 8.22
N GLY A 45 -7.73 -4.47 7.88
CA GLY A 45 -8.01 -4.84 6.49
C GLY A 45 -9.12 -4.04 5.79
N GLY A 46 -10.02 -3.41 6.55
CA GLY A 46 -11.03 -2.49 6.01
C GLY A 46 -10.56 -1.05 5.84
N LEU A 47 -9.38 -0.69 6.35
CA LEU A 47 -8.78 0.64 6.22
C LEU A 47 -7.96 0.71 4.95
N THR A 48 -7.86 1.91 4.39
CA THR A 48 -6.92 2.20 3.31
C THR A 48 -5.52 2.46 3.87
N VAL A 49 -4.49 2.40 3.03
CA VAL A 49 -3.09 2.66 3.44
C VAL A 49 -2.94 3.96 4.27
N PRO A 50 -3.51 5.11 3.85
CA PRO A 50 -3.36 6.34 4.62
C PRO A 50 -4.11 6.32 5.95
N GLN A 51 -5.26 5.64 6.03
CA GLN A 51 -6.01 5.50 7.28
C GLN A 51 -5.26 4.61 8.29
N ALA A 52 -4.63 3.54 7.82
CA ALA A 52 -3.79 2.70 8.66
C ALA A 52 -2.51 3.45 9.09
N ALA A 53 -1.91 4.26 8.21
CA ALA A 53 -0.79 5.11 8.58
C ALA A 53 -1.16 6.07 9.73
N ASP A 54 -2.29 6.76 9.63
CA ASP A 54 -2.80 7.66 10.67
C ASP A 54 -3.08 6.91 11.98
N ALA A 55 -3.79 5.78 11.91
CA ALA A 55 -4.13 4.96 13.08
C ALA A 55 -2.90 4.42 13.83
N HIS A 56 -1.80 4.14 13.11
CA HIS A 56 -0.54 3.66 13.66
C HIS A 56 0.50 4.78 13.87
N GLN A 57 0.13 6.05 13.66
CA GLN A 57 1.01 7.22 13.76
C GLN A 57 2.28 7.11 12.90
N LEU A 58 2.16 6.51 11.72
CA LEU A 58 3.22 6.35 10.74
C LEU A 58 3.26 7.52 9.77
N ASP A 59 4.41 7.75 9.15
CA ASP A 59 4.51 8.69 8.05
C ASP A 59 3.80 8.13 6.81
N GLN A 60 2.67 8.75 6.46
CA GLN A 60 1.84 8.35 5.33
C GLN A 60 2.61 8.39 4.00
N SER A 61 3.49 9.36 3.81
CA SER A 61 4.25 9.50 2.56
C SER A 61 5.26 8.38 2.43
N GLU A 62 5.94 8.03 3.52
CA GLU A 62 6.89 6.93 3.58
C GLU A 62 6.21 5.58 3.36
N LEU A 63 5.08 5.33 4.02
CA LEU A 63 4.33 4.09 3.83
C LEU A 63 3.82 3.94 2.40
N ASN A 64 3.26 5.00 1.82
CA ASN A 64 2.80 5.01 0.43
C ASN A 64 3.95 4.68 -0.53
N ASN A 65 5.12 5.30 -0.34
CA ASN A 65 6.29 5.02 -1.16
C ASN A 65 6.75 3.56 -1.04
N GLN A 66 6.78 2.99 0.17
CA GLN A 66 7.14 1.59 0.36
C GLN A 66 6.15 0.64 -0.34
N VAL A 67 4.84 0.87 -0.18
CA VAL A 67 3.81 0.06 -0.85
C VAL A 67 3.91 0.17 -2.37
N ILE A 68 4.11 1.37 -2.91
CA ILE A 68 4.26 1.59 -4.36
C ILE A 68 5.48 0.85 -4.91
N ARG A 69 6.62 0.88 -4.20
CA ARG A 69 7.83 0.15 -4.62
C ARG A 69 7.58 -1.35 -4.69
N ILE A 70 6.86 -1.90 -3.72
CA ILE A 70 6.47 -3.31 -3.74
C ILE A 70 5.55 -3.63 -4.92
N ILE A 71 4.53 -2.81 -5.16
CA ILE A 71 3.60 -3.02 -6.29
C ILE A 71 4.34 -2.97 -7.63
N ARG A 72 5.40 -2.15 -7.73
CA ARG A 72 6.28 -2.09 -8.90
C ARG A 72 7.25 -3.27 -9.02
N GLY A 73 7.35 -4.12 -8.00
CA GLY A 73 8.32 -5.22 -7.93
C GLY A 73 9.74 -4.75 -7.57
N GLU A 74 9.91 -3.52 -7.09
CA GLU A 74 11.17 -2.94 -6.63
C GLU A 74 11.46 -3.35 -5.17
N GLY A 75 11.36 -4.66 -4.89
CA GLY A 75 11.44 -5.24 -3.54
C GLY A 75 12.53 -4.64 -2.65
N VAL A 76 12.22 -4.52 -1.36
CA VAL A 76 13.12 -4.07 -0.28
C VAL A 76 14.36 -4.96 -0.18
#